data_AF-A0A382P337-F1
#
_entry.id   AF-A0A382P337-F1
#
_cell.length_a   1.000
_cell.length_b   1.000
_cell.length_c   1.000
_cell.angle_alpha   90.00
_cell.angle_beta   90.00
_cell.angle_gamma   90.00
#
_symmetry.space_group_name_H-M   'P 1'
#
loop_
_entity.id
_entity.type
_entity.pdbx_description
1 polymer ?
#
loop_
_entity_poly.entity_id
_entity_poly.type
_entity_poly.pdbx_seq_one_letter_code
_entity_poly.pdbx_strand_id
1 'polypeptide(L)'
;MENIGIPKAIKPRPYWVQYISAYIVFFLGLFVGKIKVQGRWNIPKEGPIVLASNHFAYFDPFLLVYAIHRPIDFIMQKELGIEPYFLFAPMIYGAILTDRNKVGPSIVKQSLNTIKNGKILGIFPEGGITSPVLTKAKPGAVFLASIAKATVLPVSVRGASDAWDNIFRGVRSRIHVNIG
;
A
#
# COMPACT_ATOMS: atom_id res chain seq x y z
N MET A 1 23.22 -3.12 -22.25
CA MET A 1 22.73 -3.65 -20.97
C MET A 1 21.43 -4.36 -21.27
N GLU A 2 21.44 -5.69 -21.16
CA GLU A 2 20.32 -6.56 -21.55
C GLU A 2 19.03 -6.17 -20.85
N ASN A 3 17.97 -6.02 -21.65
CA ASN A 3 16.59 -5.97 -21.18
C ASN A 3 16.27 -7.31 -20.50
N ILE A 4 16.52 -7.40 -19.19
CA ILE A 4 15.90 -8.41 -18.35
C ILE A 4 14.39 -8.29 -18.61
N GLY A 5 13.77 -9.36 -19.12
CA GLY A 5 12.37 -9.37 -19.54
C GLY A 5 11.43 -9.13 -18.37
N ILE A 6 11.23 -7.86 -18.02
CA ILE A 6 10.36 -7.45 -16.93
C ILE A 6 8.90 -7.61 -17.39
N PRO A 7 8.03 -8.26 -16.59
CA PRO A 7 6.62 -8.32 -16.90
C PRO A 7 6.06 -6.89 -16.98
N LYS A 8 5.56 -6.50 -18.16
CA LYS A 8 4.96 -5.18 -18.44
C LYS A 8 3.81 -4.83 -17.47
N ALA A 9 3.27 -5.82 -16.77
CA ALA A 9 2.29 -5.68 -15.70
C ALA A 9 2.51 -6.79 -14.66
N ILE A 10 2.50 -6.41 -13.37
CA ILE A 10 2.30 -7.36 -12.28
C ILE A 10 0.80 -7.65 -12.24
N LYS A 11 0.38 -8.88 -12.58
CA LYS A 11 -1.04 -9.23 -12.47
C LYS A 11 -1.44 -9.21 -10.98
N PRO A 12 -2.54 -8.53 -10.60
CA PRO A 12 -3.03 -8.58 -9.22
C PRO A 12 -3.33 -10.04 -8.88
N ARG A 13 -2.78 -10.50 -7.75
CA ARG A 13 -2.93 -11.88 -7.29
C ARG A 13 -4.40 -12.16 -6.92
N PRO A 14 -4.85 -13.42 -6.98
CA PRO A 14 -6.17 -13.80 -6.48
C PRO A 14 -6.35 -13.36 -5.02
N TYR A 15 -7.58 -13.00 -4.66
CA TYR A 15 -7.92 -12.49 -3.32
C TYR A 15 -7.39 -13.40 -2.20
N TRP A 16 -7.64 -14.70 -2.29
CA TRP A 16 -7.25 -15.68 -1.26
C TRP A 16 -5.74 -15.76 -1.05
N VAL A 17 -4.93 -15.57 -2.11
CA VAL A 17 -3.46 -15.55 -2.01
C VAL A 17 -3.03 -14.35 -1.18
N GLN A 18 -3.51 -13.15 -1.52
CA GLN A 18 -3.18 -11.93 -0.77
C GLN A 18 -3.72 -11.98 0.67
N TYR A 19 -4.86 -12.64 0.86
CA TYR A 19 -5.44 -12.83 2.19
C TYR A 19 -4.50 -13.67 3.06
N ILE A 20 -3.98 -14.79 2.56
CA ILE A 20 -2.97 -15.60 3.27
C ILE A 20 -1.68 -14.80 3.49
N SER A 21 -1.21 -14.09 2.47
CA SER A 21 -0.03 -13.24 2.58
C SER A 21 -0.16 -12.19 3.68
N ALA A 22 -1.35 -11.61 3.89
CA ALA A 22 -1.59 -10.64 4.95
C ALA A 22 -1.35 -11.24 6.35
N TYR A 23 -1.67 -12.52 6.57
CA TYR A 23 -1.34 -13.21 7.83
C TYR A 23 0.15 -13.50 7.96
N ILE A 24 0.81 -13.92 6.88
CA ILE A 24 2.27 -14.11 6.89
C ILE A 24 2.97 -12.79 7.25
N VAL A 25 2.54 -11.70 6.63
CA VAL A 25 3.03 -10.34 6.89
C VAL A 25 2.75 -9.90 8.32
N PHE A 26 1.57 -10.24 8.86
CA PHE A 26 1.27 -10.04 10.27
C PHE A 26 2.30 -10.73 11.17
N PHE A 27 2.59 -12.01 10.95
CA PHE A 27 3.59 -12.73 11.73
C PHE A 27 5.00 -12.15 11.56
N LEU A 28 5.41 -11.82 10.34
CA LEU A 28 6.73 -11.21 10.09
C LEU A 28 6.86 -9.83 10.76
N GLY A 29 5.80 -9.02 10.73
CA GLY A 29 5.78 -7.69 11.32
C GLY A 29 6.00 -7.70 12.84
N LEU A 30 5.75 -8.83 13.53
CA LEU A 30 6.07 -9.00 14.95
C LEU A 30 7.58 -8.94 15.24
N PHE A 31 8.42 -9.20 14.23
CA PHE A 31 9.89 -9.20 14.37
C PHE A 31 10.54 -7.94 13.80
N VAL A 32 9.91 -7.34 12.79
CA VAL A 32 10.39 -6.14 12.09
C VAL A 32 10.49 -4.91 13.00
N GLY A 33 9.52 -4.69 13.88
CA GLY A 33 9.46 -3.48 14.69
C GLY A 33 8.57 -3.61 15.92
N LYS A 34 8.52 -2.56 16.72
CA LYS A 34 7.52 -2.38 17.80
C LYS A 34 6.35 -1.62 17.20
N ILE A 35 5.51 -2.33 16.44
CA ILE A 35 4.39 -1.74 15.71
C ILE A 35 3.16 -1.66 16.63
N LYS A 36 2.64 -0.45 16.87
CA LYS A 36 1.40 -0.20 17.61
C LYS A 36 0.31 0.23 16.61
N VAL A 37 -0.74 -0.57 16.51
CA VAL A 37 -1.89 -0.27 15.66
C VAL A 37 -3.06 0.19 16.52
N GLN A 38 -3.68 1.32 16.17
CA GLN A 38 -4.86 1.88 16.82
C GLN A 38 -5.99 2.07 15.79
N GLY A 39 -7.24 2.02 16.24
CA GLY A 39 -8.40 2.30 15.38
C GLY A 39 -8.84 1.14 14.48
N ARG A 40 -8.42 -0.11 14.73
CA ARG A 40 -8.83 -1.27 13.92
C ARG A 40 -10.36 -1.44 13.83
N TRP A 41 -11.10 -0.98 14.85
CA TRP A 41 -12.56 -0.98 14.87
C TRP A 41 -13.19 -0.02 13.85
N ASN A 42 -12.44 0.94 13.32
CA ASN A 42 -12.92 1.87 12.30
C ASN A 42 -12.93 1.25 10.89
N ILE A 43 -12.29 0.09 10.68
CA ILE A 43 -12.27 -0.57 9.38
C ILE A 43 -13.69 -1.10 9.08
N PRO A 44 -14.36 -0.64 8.01
CA PRO A 44 -15.66 -1.17 7.62
C PRO A 44 -15.58 -2.67 7.35
N LYS A 45 -16.48 -3.45 7.98
CA LYS A 45 -16.54 -4.92 7.79
C LYS A 45 -16.95 -5.31 6.38
N GLU A 46 -17.79 -4.48 5.78
CA GLU A 46 -18.38 -4.69 4.46
C GLU A 46 -18.27 -3.43 3.62
N GLY A 47 -18.49 -3.60 2.32
CA GLY A 47 -18.47 -2.52 1.36
C GLY A 47 -17.09 -2.16 0.83
N PRO A 48 -17.06 -1.35 -0.25
CA PRO A 48 -15.84 -0.93 -0.91
C PRO A 48 -15.05 0.09 -0.07
N ILE A 49 -13.73 -0.04 -0.04
CA ILE A 49 -12.83 0.84 0.73
C ILE A 49 -11.72 1.39 -0.17
N VAL A 50 -11.51 2.70 -0.07
CA VAL A 50 -10.30 3.38 -0.54
C VAL A 50 -9.51 3.81 0.68
N LEU A 51 -8.37 3.16 0.92
CA LEU A 51 -7.46 3.52 1.99
C LEU A 51 -6.56 4.66 1.53
N ALA A 52 -6.52 5.75 2.28
CA ALA A 52 -5.66 6.90 2.02
C ALA A 52 -4.65 7.05 3.15
N SER A 53 -3.35 6.95 2.85
CA SER A 53 -2.28 7.07 3.84
C SER A 53 -1.21 8.08 3.43
N ASN A 54 -0.53 8.69 4.42
CA ASN A 54 0.74 9.38 4.17
C ASN A 54 1.81 8.40 3.67
N HIS A 55 2.84 8.92 2.99
CA HIS A 55 3.91 8.10 2.41
C HIS A 55 5.30 8.67 2.67
N PHE A 56 5.97 8.17 3.72
CA PHE A 56 7.29 8.62 4.15
C PHE A 56 8.37 7.57 4.00
N ALA A 57 8.03 6.29 3.80
CA ALA A 57 8.97 5.20 3.65
C ALA A 57 8.50 4.18 2.60
N TYR A 58 9.45 3.55 1.92
CA TYR A 58 9.15 2.45 0.99
C TYR A 58 8.48 1.26 1.68
N PHE A 59 8.64 1.18 3.00
CA PHE A 59 8.07 0.16 3.86
C PHE A 59 6.60 0.42 4.25
N ASP A 60 6.03 1.59 3.94
CA ASP A 60 4.66 1.94 4.32
C ASP A 60 3.60 0.94 3.80
N PRO A 61 3.63 0.46 2.54
CA PRO A 61 2.69 -0.54 2.06
C PRO A 61 2.68 -1.82 2.91
N PHE A 62 3.85 -2.27 3.37
CA PHE A 62 3.95 -3.44 4.27
C PHE A 62 3.26 -3.17 5.61
N LEU A 63 3.52 -2.00 6.20
CA LEU A 63 2.93 -1.59 7.48
C LEU A 63 1.40 -1.48 7.39
N LEU A 64 0.88 -1.04 6.25
CA LEU A 64 -0.55 -0.97 5.99
C LEU A 64 -1.17 -2.37 5.86
N VAL A 65 -0.54 -3.30 5.14
CA VAL A 65 -1.01 -4.70 5.09
C VAL A 65 -1.00 -5.33 6.50
N TYR A 66 0.07 -5.12 7.27
CA TYR A 66 0.17 -5.53 8.66
C TYR A 66 -0.94 -4.93 9.54
N ALA A 67 -1.26 -3.65 9.36
CA ALA A 67 -2.26 -2.97 10.18
C ALA A 67 -3.71 -3.33 9.82
N ILE A 68 -3.99 -3.68 8.57
CA ILE A 68 -5.35 -3.83 8.06
C ILE A 68 -5.82 -5.29 8.01
N HIS A 69 -4.91 -6.25 7.84
CA HIS A 69 -5.24 -7.68 7.72
C HIS A 69 -6.27 -8.03 6.62
N ARG A 70 -6.32 -7.22 5.55
CA ARG A 70 -7.13 -7.49 4.36
C ARG A 70 -6.29 -7.25 3.11
N PRO A 71 -6.61 -7.90 1.98
CA PRO A 71 -5.96 -7.66 0.70
C PRO A 71 -6.02 -6.19 0.30
N ILE A 72 -4.86 -5.60 0.02
CA ILE A 72 -4.71 -4.23 -0.48
C ILE A 72 -3.99 -4.28 -1.82
N ASP A 73 -4.51 -3.59 -2.83
CA ASP A 73 -3.76 -3.28 -4.05
C ASP A 73 -3.43 -1.78 -4.08
N PHE A 74 -2.16 -1.44 -4.27
CA PHE A 74 -1.66 -0.06 -4.27
C PHE A 74 -1.42 0.47 -5.67
N ILE A 75 -1.70 1.75 -5.90
CA ILE A 75 -1.24 2.45 -7.10
C ILE A 75 0.24 2.77 -6.94
N MET A 76 1.09 2.24 -7.82
CA MET A 76 2.55 2.35 -7.75
C MET A 76 3.15 2.84 -9.06
N GLN A 77 4.28 3.55 -8.99
CA GLN A 77 5.01 3.96 -10.19
C GLN A 77 5.63 2.73 -10.86
N LYS A 78 5.57 2.69 -12.20
CA LYS A 78 6.08 1.57 -12.99
C LYS A 78 7.59 1.32 -12.79
N GLU A 79 8.37 2.36 -12.54
CA GLU A 79 9.83 2.31 -12.36
C GLU A 79 10.25 1.70 -11.01
N LEU A 80 9.37 1.70 -10.00
CA LEU A 80 9.65 1.14 -8.68
C LEU A 80 9.75 -0.40 -8.67
N GLY A 81 9.25 -1.07 -9.72
CA GLY A 81 9.39 -2.52 -9.88
C GLY A 81 10.78 -2.99 -10.35
N ILE A 82 11.76 -2.09 -10.46
CA ILE A 82 13.08 -2.38 -11.04
C ILE A 82 14.10 -2.79 -9.97
N GLU A 83 13.92 -2.41 -8.70
CA GLU A 83 14.90 -2.77 -7.67
C GLU A 83 14.65 -4.17 -7.06
N PRO A 84 15.70 -4.99 -6.87
CA PRO A 84 15.60 -6.34 -6.31
C PRO A 84 14.84 -6.42 -4.97
N TYR A 85 14.93 -5.37 -4.14
CA TYR A 85 14.26 -5.28 -2.85
C TYR A 85 12.72 -5.24 -2.98
N PHE A 86 12.18 -4.80 -4.12
CA PHE A 86 10.74 -4.75 -4.38
C PHE A 86 10.18 -6.02 -5.05
N LEU A 87 11.01 -7.03 -5.33
CA LEU A 87 10.53 -8.29 -5.92
C LEU A 87 9.57 -9.06 -5.01
N PHE A 88 9.63 -8.81 -3.70
CA PHE A 88 8.74 -9.41 -2.70
C PHE A 88 7.43 -8.64 -2.51
N ALA A 89 7.37 -7.37 -2.88
CA ALA A 89 6.18 -6.53 -2.73
C ALA A 89 4.91 -7.14 -3.37
N PRO A 90 4.96 -7.70 -4.60
CA PRO A 90 3.82 -8.37 -5.22
C PRO A 90 3.31 -9.62 -4.48
N MET A 91 4.12 -10.21 -3.60
CA MET A 91 3.70 -11.35 -2.77
C MET A 91 2.93 -10.90 -1.53
N ILE A 92 3.09 -9.64 -1.12
CA ILE A 92 2.57 -9.06 0.12
C ILE A 92 1.28 -8.26 -0.17
N TYR A 93 1.29 -7.46 -1.23
CA TYR A 93 0.17 -6.66 -1.72
C TYR A 93 0.11 -6.67 -3.24
N GLY A 94 -1.01 -6.28 -3.84
CA GLY A 94 -1.06 -6.08 -5.29
C GLY A 94 -0.57 -4.69 -5.69
N ALA A 95 -0.18 -4.55 -6.95
CA ALA A 95 0.33 -3.31 -7.50
C ALA A 95 -0.40 -2.97 -8.81
N ILE A 96 -0.97 -1.76 -8.87
CA ILE A 96 -1.49 -1.13 -10.09
C ILE A 96 -0.40 -0.19 -10.59
N LEU A 97 0.35 -0.63 -11.59
CA LEU A 97 1.48 0.15 -12.13
C LEU A 97 0.97 1.31 -12.98
N THR A 98 1.45 2.51 -12.68
CA THR A 98 1.12 3.74 -13.40
C THR A 98 2.37 4.60 -13.69
N ASP A 99 2.26 5.46 -14.68
CA ASP A 99 3.16 6.59 -14.87
C ASP A 99 2.52 7.80 -14.16
N ARG A 100 3.24 8.39 -13.20
CA ARG A 100 2.75 9.51 -12.38
C ARG A 100 2.38 10.73 -13.23
N ASN A 101 2.99 10.87 -14.41
CA ASN A 101 2.77 11.98 -15.33
C ASN A 101 1.65 11.69 -16.34
N LYS A 102 1.18 10.43 -16.41
CA LYS A 102 0.16 9.96 -17.37
C LYS A 102 -0.82 9.02 -16.69
N VAL A 103 -1.55 9.51 -15.69
CA VAL A 103 -2.66 8.76 -15.08
C VAL A 103 -3.80 8.67 -16.08
N GLY A 104 -3.83 7.55 -16.83
CA GLY A 104 -4.81 7.30 -17.88
C GLY A 104 -6.07 6.55 -17.41
N PRO A 105 -7.07 6.43 -18.29
CA PRO A 105 -8.33 5.70 -18.02
C PRO A 105 -8.12 4.24 -17.57
N SER A 106 -7.01 3.62 -17.96
CA SER A 106 -6.65 2.24 -17.59
C SER A 106 -6.42 2.08 -16.07
N ILE A 107 -5.92 3.11 -15.39
CA ILE A 107 -5.66 3.08 -13.95
C ILE A 107 -6.96 3.21 -13.17
N VAL A 108 -7.85 4.08 -13.63
CA VAL A 108 -9.20 4.20 -13.08
C VAL A 108 -9.92 2.86 -13.19
N LYS A 109 -9.90 2.24 -14.38
CA LYS A 109 -10.52 0.92 -14.60
C LYS A 109 -9.93 -0.17 -13.69
N GLN A 110 -8.61 -0.24 -13.55
CA GLN A 110 -7.95 -1.22 -12.66
C GLN A 110 -8.26 -0.98 -11.18
N SER A 111 -8.33 0.29 -10.78
CA SER A 111 -8.69 0.70 -9.42
C SER A 111 -10.13 0.29 -9.08
N LEU A 112 -11.07 0.55 -9.99
CA LEU A 112 -12.47 0.13 -9.83
C LEU A 112 -12.59 -1.40 -9.83
N ASN A 113 -11.81 -2.12 -10.64
CA ASN A 113 -11.80 -3.57 -10.66
C ASN A 113 -11.26 -4.17 -9.34
N THR A 114 -10.23 -3.55 -8.75
CA THR A 114 -9.70 -3.92 -7.42
C THR A 114 -10.81 -3.87 -6.38
N ILE A 115 -11.51 -2.74 -6.32
CA ILE A 115 -12.61 -2.51 -5.38
C ILE A 115 -13.75 -3.51 -5.62
N LYS A 116 -14.13 -3.73 -6.89
CA LYS A 116 -15.18 -4.69 -7.27
C LYS A 116 -14.85 -6.13 -6.83
N ASN A 117 -13.58 -6.49 -6.79
CA ASN A 117 -13.12 -7.82 -6.34
C ASN A 117 -13.01 -7.94 -4.81
N GLY A 118 -13.58 -6.99 -4.04
CA GLY A 118 -13.61 -7.02 -2.58
C GLY A 118 -12.29 -6.61 -1.90
N LYS A 119 -11.30 -6.19 -2.68
CA LYS A 119 -9.99 -5.73 -2.15
C LYS A 119 -10.05 -4.25 -1.79
N ILE A 120 -9.17 -3.85 -0.89
CA ILE A 120 -8.97 -2.45 -0.53
C ILE A 120 -8.08 -1.81 -1.60
N LEU A 121 -8.47 -0.64 -2.08
CA LEU A 121 -7.59 0.17 -2.93
C LEU A 121 -6.74 1.08 -2.04
N GLY A 122 -5.44 0.85 -2.02
CA GLY A 122 -4.47 1.68 -1.28
C GLY A 122 -3.95 2.83 -2.13
N ILE A 123 -4.05 4.05 -1.62
CA ILE A 123 -3.57 5.27 -2.27
C ILE A 123 -2.73 6.09 -1.30
N PHE A 124 -1.60 6.55 -1.79
CA PHE A 124 -0.77 7.57 -1.14
C PHE A 124 -1.05 8.92 -1.81
N PRO A 125 -1.85 9.81 -1.21
CA PRO A 125 -2.32 11.03 -1.88
C PRO A 125 -1.19 11.99 -2.28
N GLU A 126 -0.03 11.90 -1.62
CA GLU A 126 1.18 12.67 -1.93
C GLU A 126 1.75 12.30 -3.33
N GLY A 127 1.45 11.09 -3.80
CA GLY A 127 1.89 10.59 -5.10
C GLY A 127 3.35 10.17 -5.15
N GLY A 128 4.00 9.97 -3.99
CA GLY A 128 5.36 9.47 -3.84
C GLY A 128 5.96 9.83 -2.48
N ILE A 129 7.12 9.25 -2.16
CA ILE A 129 7.93 9.66 -1.00
C ILE A 129 8.75 10.86 -1.43
N THR A 130 8.21 12.05 -1.22
CA THR A 130 8.84 13.30 -1.69
C THR A 130 9.36 14.16 -0.54
N SER A 131 8.88 13.93 0.67
CA SER A 131 9.19 14.73 1.85
C SER A 131 9.01 13.91 3.14
N PRO A 132 9.78 14.20 4.20
CA PRO A 132 9.55 13.62 5.53
C PRO A 132 8.34 14.25 6.25
N VAL A 133 7.69 15.25 5.65
CA VAL A 133 6.48 15.90 6.16
C VAL A 133 5.34 15.80 5.15
N LEU A 134 4.10 15.90 5.64
CA LEU A 134 2.92 15.83 4.78
C LEU A 134 2.96 16.90 3.69
N THR A 135 2.80 16.46 2.45
CA THR A 135 2.67 17.34 1.29
C THR A 135 1.22 17.48 0.84
N LYS A 136 0.98 18.38 -0.12
CA LYS A 136 -0.35 18.60 -0.68
C LYS A 136 -0.90 17.31 -1.29
N ALA A 137 -2.01 16.82 -0.75
CA ALA A 137 -2.70 15.66 -1.27
C ALA A 137 -3.26 15.91 -2.68
N LYS A 138 -3.05 14.95 -3.59
CA LYS A 138 -3.72 14.89 -4.90
C LYS A 138 -5.14 14.34 -4.73
N PRO A 139 -6.09 14.72 -5.61
CA PRO A 139 -7.51 14.36 -5.46
C PRO A 139 -7.84 12.90 -5.79
N GLY A 140 -6.88 12.09 -6.24
CA GLY A 140 -7.11 10.74 -6.78
C GLY A 140 -7.84 9.79 -5.82
N ALA A 141 -7.55 9.87 -4.51
CA ALA A 141 -8.23 9.06 -3.50
C ALA A 141 -9.73 9.37 -3.41
N VAL A 142 -10.08 10.65 -3.29
CA VAL A 142 -11.47 11.10 -3.19
C VAL A 142 -12.22 10.86 -4.50
N PHE A 143 -11.56 11.12 -5.65
CA PHE A 143 -12.13 10.88 -6.97
C PHE A 143 -12.52 9.40 -7.17
N LEU A 144 -11.60 8.47 -6.88
CA LEU A 144 -11.86 7.04 -7.03
C LEU A 144 -12.88 6.53 -6.01
N ALA A 145 -12.84 7.03 -4.77
CA ALA A 145 -13.84 6.69 -3.76
C ALA A 145 -15.25 7.14 -4.17
N SER A 146 -15.38 8.35 -4.71
CA SER A 146 -16.66 8.88 -5.19
C SER A 146 -17.26 8.05 -6.32
N ILE A 147 -16.45 7.66 -7.31
CA ILE A 147 -16.92 6.83 -8.43
C ILE A 147 -17.30 5.43 -7.96
N ALA A 148 -16.48 4.85 -7.08
CA ALA A 148 -16.69 3.51 -6.57
C ALA A 148 -17.78 3.41 -5.48
N LYS A 149 -18.33 4.54 -5.03
CA LYS A 149 -19.17 4.64 -3.82
C LYS A 149 -18.50 3.98 -2.61
N ALA A 150 -17.20 4.17 -2.49
CA ALA A 150 -16.35 3.57 -1.47
C ALA A 150 -16.17 4.48 -0.26
N THR A 151 -16.05 3.87 0.91
CA THR A 151 -15.65 4.57 2.12
C THR A 151 -14.17 4.93 2.03
N VAL A 152 -13.84 6.20 2.27
CA VAL A 152 -12.44 6.62 2.43
C VAL A 152 -12.00 6.24 3.84
N LEU A 153 -10.99 5.37 3.96
CA LEU A 153 -10.39 4.98 5.22
C LEU A 153 -9.05 5.72 5.39
N PRO A 154 -9.00 6.80 6.19
CA PRO A 154 -7.76 7.51 6.46
C PRO A 154 -6.88 6.66 7.39
N VAL A 155 -5.60 6.53 7.04
CA VAL A 155 -4.60 5.85 7.89
C VAL A 155 -3.36 6.73 7.99
N SER A 156 -2.78 6.83 9.18
CA SER A 156 -1.50 7.50 9.35
C SER A 156 -0.42 6.54 9.83
N VAL A 157 0.77 6.63 9.25
CA VAL A 157 1.97 5.87 9.62
C VAL A 157 3.05 6.84 10.12
N ARG A 158 3.62 6.55 11.30
CA ARG A 158 4.71 7.34 11.90
C ARG A 158 5.82 6.44 12.45
N GLY A 159 7.05 6.93 12.42
CA GLY A 159 8.23 6.20 12.92
C GLY A 159 8.79 5.13 11.96
N ALA A 160 8.35 5.16 10.69
CA ALA A 160 8.72 4.19 9.67
C ALA A 160 9.93 4.59 8.81
N SER A 161 10.35 5.86 8.84
CA SER A 161 11.40 6.42 7.95
C SER A 161 12.67 5.59 7.96
N ASP A 162 13.19 5.27 9.15
CA ASP A 162 14.43 4.49 9.31
C ASP A 162 14.16 3.00 9.54
N ALA A 163 12.91 2.53 9.40
CA ALA A 163 12.55 1.16 9.79
C ALA A 163 13.30 0.11 8.96
N TRP A 164 13.49 0.35 7.67
CA TRP A 164 14.18 -0.56 6.78
C TRP A 164 15.64 -0.77 7.19
N ASP A 165 16.40 0.31 7.36
CA ASP A 165 17.81 0.25 7.74
C ASP A 165 18.01 -0.31 9.15
N ASN A 166 17.10 0.00 10.07
CA ASN A 166 17.15 -0.49 11.45
C ASN A 166 16.99 -2.01 11.54
N ILE A 167 16.21 -2.64 10.66
CA ILE A 167 16.08 -4.12 10.61
C ILE A 167 17.45 -4.77 10.41
N PHE A 168 18.25 -4.27 9.46
CA PHE A 168 19.59 -4.80 9.17
C PHE A 168 20.61 -4.52 10.29
N ARG A 169 20.33 -3.53 11.15
CA ARG A 169 21.13 -3.22 12.35
C ARG A 169 20.66 -3.96 13.60
N GLY A 170 19.64 -4.82 13.49
CA GLY A 170 19.02 -5.50 14.64
C GLY A 170 18.25 -4.55 15.57
N VAL A 171 17.95 -3.33 15.13
CA VAL A 171 17.22 -2.32 15.90
C VAL A 171 15.73 -2.40 15.53
N ARG A 172 14.87 -2.50 16.54
CA ARG A 172 13.42 -2.55 16.35
C ARG A 172 12.81 -1.15 16.48
N SER A 173 12.52 -0.51 15.34
CA SER A 173 11.87 0.81 15.30
C SER A 173 10.49 0.81 15.98
N ARG A 174 10.15 1.91 16.65
CA ARG A 174 8.82 2.15 17.20
C ARG A 174 7.94 2.77 16.12
N ILE A 175 6.94 2.02 15.67
CA ILE A 175 6.09 2.40 14.56
C ILE A 175 4.66 2.52 15.05
N HIS A 176 4.00 3.62 14.71
CA HIS A 176 2.61 3.87 15.05
C HIS A 176 1.77 3.90 13.79
N VAL A 177 0.75 3.06 13.73
CA VAL A 177 -0.28 3.08 12.69
C VAL A 177 -1.61 3.44 13.33
N ASN A 178 -2.21 4.55 12.91
CA ASN A 178 -3.52 4.98 13.39
C ASN A 178 -4.52 4.92 12.24
N ILE A 179 -5.62 4.20 12.45
CA ILE A 179 -6.71 4.05 11.50
C ILE A 179 -7.83 4.98 11.97
N GLY A 180 -8.14 5.99 11.17
CA GLY A 180 -9.14 7.01 11.49
C GLY A 180 -10.57 6.57 11.23
#